data_AF-A0A4Q6A6W2-F1
#
_entry.id   AF-A0A4Q6A6W2-F1
#
_cell.length_a   1.000
_cell.length_b   1.000
_cell.length_c   1.000
_cell.angle_alpha   90.00
_cell.angle_beta   90.00
_cell.angle_gamma   90.00
#
_symmetry.space_group_name_H-M   'P 1'
#
loop_
_entity.id
_entity.type
_entity.pdbx_description
1 polymer ?
#
loop_
_entity_poly.entity_id
_entity_poly.type
_entity_poly.pdbx_seq_one_letter_code
_entity_poly.pdbx_strand_id
1 'polypeptide(L)'
;MPFFTDQLHRSLSLTSPPKRIVSLVPSQTELLAALGLEAEVVGITKFCIHPNEWFCHKTRIGGTKNVQLEKVAALAPDLIIANKEENVQEQVEALAKQYPVYISDVNDIDDALQMIGGIGRITGKEEEANRIAMAIQHEFAQLTVPSSPLRAAYLI
;
A
#
# COMPACT_ATOMS: atom_id res chain seq x y z
N MET A 1 13.31 -10.05 -16.08
CA MET A 1 12.82 -9.30 -14.91
C MET A 1 11.32 -9.14 -15.10
N PRO A 2 10.46 -9.62 -14.18
CA PRO A 2 9.03 -9.34 -14.27
C PRO A 2 8.77 -7.83 -14.28
N PHE A 3 7.86 -7.40 -15.16
CA PHE A 3 7.37 -6.04 -15.22
C PHE A 3 5.98 -5.99 -14.59
N PHE A 4 5.78 -5.00 -13.74
CA PHE A 4 4.52 -4.69 -13.11
C PHE A 4 4.08 -3.30 -13.54
N THR A 5 2.78 -3.06 -13.54
CA THR A 5 2.19 -1.75 -13.82
C THR A 5 1.44 -1.30 -12.59
N ASP A 6 1.73 -0.09 -12.10
CA ASP A 6 0.96 0.51 -11.00
C ASP A 6 -0.34 1.16 -11.51
N GLN A 7 -1.16 1.70 -10.60
CA GLN A 7 -2.47 2.27 -10.96
C GLN A 7 -2.37 3.60 -11.72
N LEU A 8 -1.16 4.18 -11.83
CA LEU A 8 -0.88 5.35 -12.66
C LEU A 8 -0.26 4.95 -14.01
N HIS A 9 -0.33 3.67 -14.38
CA HIS A 9 0.24 3.11 -15.61
C HIS A 9 1.76 3.25 -15.72
N ARG A 10 2.47 3.37 -14.59
CA ARG A 10 3.93 3.39 -14.58
C ARG A 10 4.47 1.97 -14.53
N SER A 11 5.57 1.75 -15.23
CA SER A 11 6.27 0.46 -15.22
C SER A 11 7.20 0.35 -14.02
N LEU A 12 7.09 -0.76 -13.31
CA LEU A 12 7.92 -1.17 -12.18
C LEU A 12 8.64 -2.46 -12.57
N SER A 13 9.97 -2.46 -12.53
CA SER A 13 10.78 -3.66 -12.79
C SER A 13 11.39 -4.15 -11.49
N LEU A 14 11.15 -5.42 -11.14
CA LEU A 14 11.75 -6.08 -9.99
C LEU A 14 12.44 -7.37 -10.44
N THR A 15 13.55 -7.72 -9.82
CA THR A 15 14.31 -8.94 -10.14
C THR A 15 13.86 -10.14 -9.33
N SER A 16 13.35 -9.90 -8.12
CA SER A 16 12.79 -10.88 -7.19
C SER A 16 11.68 -10.21 -6.37
N PRO A 17 10.86 -10.99 -5.64
CA PRO A 17 10.01 -10.41 -4.62
C PRO A 17 10.82 -9.53 -3.65
N PRO A 18 10.29 -8.36 -3.27
CA PRO A 18 11.00 -7.40 -2.43
C PRO A 18 11.25 -7.96 -1.03
N LYS A 19 12.38 -7.55 -0.42
CA LYS A 19 12.83 -7.96 0.91
C LYS A 19 12.98 -6.79 1.88
N ARG A 20 12.87 -5.56 1.39
CA ARG A 20 13.00 -4.32 2.17
C ARG A 20 11.95 -3.32 1.68
N ILE A 21 10.73 -3.50 2.17
CA ILE A 21 9.57 -2.69 1.82
C ILE A 21 9.46 -1.51 2.79
N VAL A 22 9.28 -0.31 2.24
CA VAL A 22 8.85 0.87 2.99
C VAL A 22 7.43 1.24 2.59
N SER A 23 6.53 1.34 3.56
CA SER A 23 5.15 1.78 3.35
C SER A 23 4.97 3.22 3.77
N LEU A 24 4.49 4.06 2.84
CA LEU A 24 4.22 5.48 3.09
C LEU A 24 2.77 5.76 3.50
N VAL A 25 1.94 4.73 3.69
CA VAL A 25 0.48 4.87 3.85
C VAL A 25 -0.05 3.86 4.89
N PRO A 26 -0.92 4.28 5.85
CA PRO A 26 -1.47 3.37 6.86
C PRO A 26 -2.23 2.17 6.28
N SER A 27 -3.20 2.39 5.39
CA SER A 27 -4.00 1.31 4.78
C SER A 27 -3.14 0.27 4.06
N GLN A 28 -2.12 0.72 3.34
CA GLN A 28 -1.16 -0.17 2.68
C GLN A 28 -0.28 -0.92 3.67
N THR A 29 0.03 -0.32 4.81
CA THR A 29 0.77 -1.01 5.89
C THR A 29 -0.04 -2.16 6.46
N GLU A 30 -1.34 -1.96 6.67
CA GLU A 30 -2.24 -3.00 7.16
C GLU A 30 -2.41 -4.13 6.14
N LEU A 31 -2.51 -3.80 4.84
CA LEU A 31 -2.51 -4.82 3.79
C LEU A 31 -1.23 -5.66 3.82
N LEU A 32 -0.06 -5.03 3.88
CA LEU A 32 1.23 -5.74 3.93
C LEU A 32 1.31 -6.66 5.16
N ALA A 33 0.78 -6.23 6.30
CA ALA A 33 0.67 -7.06 7.50
C ALA A 33 -0.27 -8.24 7.28
N ALA A 34 -1.43 -8.04 6.66
CA ALA A 34 -2.39 -9.10 6.32
C ALA A 34 -1.81 -10.14 5.33
N LEU A 35 -0.86 -9.73 4.47
CA LEU A 35 -0.12 -10.61 3.57
C LEU A 35 1.06 -11.34 4.25
N GLY A 36 1.28 -11.10 5.55
CA GLY A 36 2.33 -11.77 6.34
C GLY A 36 3.75 -11.28 6.01
N LEU A 37 3.92 -10.02 5.62
CA LEU A 37 5.21 -9.43 5.23
C LEU A 37 5.98 -8.82 6.42
N GLU A 38 5.95 -9.50 7.56
CA GLU A 38 6.60 -9.07 8.81
C GLU A 38 8.09 -8.79 8.60
N ALA A 39 8.80 -9.71 7.96
CA ALA A 39 10.25 -9.61 7.79
C ALA A 39 10.62 -8.59 6.69
N GLU A 40 9.80 -8.49 5.65
CA GLU A 40 10.05 -7.66 4.49
C GLU A 40 9.78 -6.18 4.75
N VAL A 41 8.81 -5.82 5.60
CA VAL A 41 8.52 -4.42 5.91
C VAL A 41 9.51 -3.88 6.94
N VAL A 42 10.30 -2.88 6.53
CA VAL A 42 11.39 -2.29 7.33
C VAL A 42 11.11 -0.85 7.78
N GLY A 43 10.15 -0.17 7.14
CA GLY A 43 9.80 1.21 7.47
C GLY A 43 8.34 1.53 7.22
N ILE A 44 7.77 2.29 8.15
CA ILE A 44 6.37 2.73 8.14
C ILE A 44 6.27 4.19 8.57
N THR A 45 5.17 4.86 8.24
CA THR A 45 4.92 6.21 8.74
C THR A 45 4.51 6.20 10.22
N LYS A 46 4.59 7.36 10.88
CA LYS A 46 4.11 7.55 12.26
C LYS A 46 2.59 7.37 12.41
N PHE A 47 1.85 7.35 11.31
CA PHE A 47 0.39 7.17 11.30
C PHE A 47 -0.02 5.70 11.16
N CYS A 48 0.92 4.82 10.83
CA CYS A 48 0.68 3.38 10.75
C CYS A 48 0.66 2.78 12.16
N ILE A 49 -0.43 2.99 12.90
CA ILE A 49 -0.58 2.50 14.28
C ILE A 49 -1.01 1.02 14.35
N HIS A 50 -1.43 0.45 13.22
CA HIS A 50 -1.79 -0.95 13.07
C HIS A 50 -0.87 -1.67 12.07
N PRO A 51 -0.45 -2.91 12.38
CA PRO A 51 -0.57 -3.58 13.69
C PRO A 51 0.31 -2.88 14.75
N ASN A 52 -0.10 -2.94 16.02
CA ASN A 52 0.63 -2.28 17.11
C ASN A 52 2.08 -2.78 17.23
N GLU A 53 2.31 -4.05 16.92
CA GLU A 53 3.67 -4.62 16.88
C GLU A 53 4.57 -3.88 15.88
N TRP A 54 4.06 -3.57 14.67
CA TRP A 54 4.85 -2.83 13.69
C TRP A 54 5.04 -1.40 14.12
N PHE A 55 3.98 -0.78 14.64
CA PHE A 55 4.06 0.56 15.20
C PHE A 55 5.17 0.68 16.25
N CYS A 56 5.34 -0.33 17.12
CA CYS A 56 6.36 -0.34 18.16
C CYS A 56 7.78 -0.55 17.60
N HIS A 57 7.97 -1.47 16.65
CA HIS A 57 9.29 -2.00 16.31
C HIS A 57 9.85 -1.56 14.95
N LYS A 58 9.01 -1.21 13.96
CA LYS A 58 9.49 -0.77 12.64
C LYS A 58 10.04 0.65 12.70
N THR A 59 10.91 1.00 11.76
CA THR A 59 11.49 2.35 11.67
C THR A 59 10.42 3.36 11.24
N ARG A 60 10.27 4.45 12.01
CA ARG A 60 9.37 5.56 11.64
C ARG A 60 10.06 6.49 10.65
N ILE A 61 9.53 6.55 9.44
CA ILE A 61 10.07 7.33 8.30
C ILE A 61 9.39 8.69 8.11
N GLY A 62 8.77 9.24 9.15
CA GLY A 62 8.05 10.51 9.10
C GLY A 62 6.53 10.33 8.97
N GLY A 63 5.85 11.30 8.36
CA GLY A 63 4.41 11.23 8.06
C GLY A 63 4.15 11.01 6.57
N THR A 64 2.89 10.84 6.21
CA THR A 64 2.45 10.65 4.81
C THR A 64 2.76 11.85 3.90
N LYS A 65 2.64 13.06 4.44
CA LYS A 65 2.95 14.34 3.76
C LYS A 65 4.27 15.00 4.16
N ASN A 66 5.05 14.32 5.00
CA ASN A 66 6.36 14.78 5.44
C ASN A 66 7.26 13.56 5.65
N VAL A 67 7.56 12.88 4.54
CA VAL A 67 8.44 11.71 4.52
C VAL A 67 9.89 12.16 4.74
N GLN A 68 10.60 11.49 5.63
CA GLN A 68 12.02 11.76 5.93
C GLN A 68 12.89 10.96 4.95
N LEU A 69 13.20 11.54 3.79
CA LEU A 69 13.90 10.87 2.69
C LEU A 69 15.24 10.24 3.11
N GLU A 70 16.00 10.89 3.99
CA GLU A 70 17.27 10.35 4.51
C GLU A 70 17.06 9.06 5.33
N LYS A 71 15.98 8.99 6.11
CA LYS A 71 15.64 7.76 6.85
C LYS A 71 15.19 6.65 5.92
N VAL A 72 14.43 6.98 4.87
CA VAL A 72 14.07 6.01 3.85
C VAL A 72 15.34 5.48 3.17
N ALA A 73 16.26 6.36 2.80
CA ALA A 73 17.52 5.97 2.16
C ALA A 73 18.40 5.09 3.05
N ALA A 74 18.48 5.39 4.36
CA ALA A 74 19.21 4.57 5.34
C ALA A 74 18.63 3.15 5.48
N LEU A 75 17.35 2.94 5.14
CA LEU A 75 16.74 1.61 5.10
C LEU A 75 17.04 0.85 3.81
N ALA A 76 17.65 1.46 2.79
CA ALA A 76 17.96 0.82 1.51
C ALA A 76 16.80 -0.06 0.98
N PRO A 77 15.59 0.53 0.77
CA PRO A 77 14.45 -0.24 0.33
C PRO A 77 14.64 -0.77 -1.09
N ASP A 78 14.07 -1.94 -1.37
CA ASP A 78 13.95 -2.49 -2.72
C ASP A 78 12.54 -2.34 -3.28
N LEU A 79 11.59 -1.87 -2.46
CA LEU A 79 10.28 -1.40 -2.89
C LEU A 79 9.73 -0.34 -1.93
N ILE A 80 9.10 0.69 -2.49
CA ILE A 80 8.34 1.68 -1.74
C ILE A 80 6.89 1.64 -2.20
N ILE A 81 5.95 1.61 -1.24
CA ILE A 81 4.50 1.67 -1.50
C ILE A 81 3.99 3.07 -1.15
N ALA A 82 3.40 3.75 -2.13
CA ALA A 82 2.84 5.09 -2.00
C ALA A 82 1.39 5.14 -2.52
N ASN A 83 0.67 6.21 -2.18
CA ASN A 83 -0.65 6.50 -2.71
C ASN A 83 -0.68 7.93 -3.27
N LYS A 84 -1.37 8.10 -4.40
CA LYS A 84 -1.46 9.37 -5.14
C LYS A 84 -2.06 10.53 -4.33
N GLU A 85 -3.07 10.26 -3.51
CA GLU A 85 -3.78 11.32 -2.75
C GLU A 85 -3.12 11.58 -1.39
N GLU A 86 -2.64 10.53 -0.73
CA GLU A 86 -2.13 10.61 0.64
C GLU A 86 -0.69 11.16 0.71
N ASN A 87 0.13 10.91 -0.31
CA ASN A 87 1.54 11.32 -0.34
C ASN A 87 1.77 12.56 -1.21
N VAL A 88 2.76 13.38 -0.80
CA VAL A 88 3.19 14.55 -1.58
C VAL A 88 3.95 14.09 -2.82
N GLN A 89 3.45 14.44 -4.01
CA GLN A 89 3.97 13.99 -5.31
C GLN A 89 5.48 14.19 -5.43
N GLU A 90 5.98 15.37 -5.06
CA GLU A 90 7.41 15.72 -5.19
C GLU A 90 8.30 14.80 -4.34
N GLN A 91 7.81 14.37 -3.16
CA GLN A 91 8.55 13.44 -2.29
C GLN A 91 8.59 12.04 -2.90
N VAL A 92 7.46 11.57 -3.46
CA VAL A 92 7.36 10.26 -4.12
C VAL A 92 8.23 10.23 -5.39
N GLU A 93 8.23 11.30 -6.18
CA GLU A 93 9.09 11.43 -7.36
C GLU A 93 10.58 11.47 -6.99
N ALA A 94 10.94 12.14 -5.89
CA ALA A 94 12.31 12.13 -5.40
C ALA A 94 12.78 10.72 -5.02
N LEU A 95 11.91 9.93 -4.39
CA LEU A 95 12.17 8.51 -4.06
C LEU A 95 12.24 7.64 -5.32
N ALA A 96 11.36 7.86 -6.29
CA ALA A 96 11.31 7.10 -7.54
C ALA A 96 12.56 7.26 -8.42
N LYS A 97 13.36 8.31 -8.21
CA LYS A 97 14.68 8.46 -8.86
C LYS A 97 15.72 7.46 -8.36
N GLN A 98 15.52 6.88 -7.18
CA GLN A 98 16.50 6.02 -6.50
C GLN A 98 15.98 4.61 -6.24
N TYR A 99 14.67 4.44 -6.09
CA TYR A 99 14.04 3.20 -5.67
C TYR A 99 12.86 2.83 -6.55
N PRO A 100 12.54 1.53 -6.69
CA PRO A 100 11.26 1.09 -7.24
C PRO A 100 10.11 1.59 -6.37
N VAL A 101 9.12 2.26 -6.98
CA VAL A 101 7.94 2.80 -6.28
C VAL A 101 6.67 2.32 -6.96
N TYR A 102 5.81 1.64 -6.21
CA TYR A 102 4.43 1.35 -6.60
C TYR A 102 3.50 2.45 -6.06
N ILE A 103 2.69 3.04 -6.94
CA ILE A 103 1.72 4.07 -6.56
C ILE A 103 0.30 3.55 -6.77
N SER A 104 -0.48 3.52 -5.69
CA SER A 104 -1.91 3.25 -5.74
C SER A 104 -2.73 4.51 -6.02
N ASP A 105 -3.85 4.35 -6.73
CA ASP A 105 -4.90 5.33 -6.99
C ASP A 105 -6.23 4.61 -6.80
N VAL A 106 -6.89 4.83 -5.65
CA VAL A 106 -8.03 4.02 -5.21
C VAL A 106 -9.21 4.93 -4.94
N ASN A 107 -10.23 4.84 -5.80
CA ASN A 107 -11.44 5.66 -5.72
C ASN A 107 -12.69 4.80 -5.45
N ASP A 108 -12.63 3.52 -5.80
CA ASP A 108 -13.71 2.56 -5.59
C ASP A 108 -13.20 1.17 -5.15
N ILE A 109 -14.15 0.23 -5.03
CA ILE A 109 -13.88 -1.14 -4.60
C ILE A 109 -13.04 -1.88 -5.64
N ASP A 110 -13.29 -1.67 -6.93
CA ASP A 110 -12.57 -2.36 -7.99
C ASP A 110 -11.11 -1.91 -8.01
N ASP A 111 -10.85 -0.62 -7.81
CA ASP A 111 -9.50 -0.10 -7.62
C ASP A 111 -8.82 -0.72 -6.41
N ALA A 112 -9.52 -0.85 -5.28
CA ALA A 112 -8.96 -1.47 -4.07
C ALA A 112 -8.58 -2.94 -4.32
N LEU A 113 -9.44 -3.70 -5.01
CA LEU A 113 -9.19 -5.10 -5.36
C LEU A 113 -8.02 -5.24 -6.35
N GLN A 114 -7.93 -4.35 -7.35
CA GLN A 114 -6.80 -4.29 -8.27
C GLN A 114 -5.48 -4.02 -7.55
N MET A 115 -5.50 -3.07 -6.60
CA MET A 115 -4.35 -2.74 -5.77
C MET A 115 -3.92 -3.95 -4.92
N ILE A 116 -4.86 -4.61 -4.22
CA ILE A 116 -4.58 -5.81 -3.41
C ILE A 116 -3.94 -6.91 -4.26
N GLY A 117 -4.53 -7.22 -5.42
CA GLY A 117 -3.99 -8.21 -6.35
C GLY A 117 -2.62 -7.80 -6.92
N GLY A 118 -2.41 -6.51 -7.18
CA GLY A 118 -1.14 -5.96 -7.64
C GLY A 118 -0.03 -6.15 -6.61
N ILE A 119 -0.28 -5.77 -5.35
CA ILE A 119 0.66 -5.98 -4.24
C ILE A 119 0.91 -7.48 -4.01
N GLY A 120 -0.13 -8.31 -4.08
CA GLY A 120 0.00 -9.77 -4.00
C GLY A 120 1.01 -10.32 -5.02
N ARG A 121 0.86 -9.94 -6.30
CA ARG A 121 1.81 -10.36 -7.36
C ARG A 121 3.22 -9.83 -7.15
N ILE A 122 3.36 -8.57 -6.75
CA ILE A 122 4.67 -7.95 -6.52
C ILE A 122 5.42 -8.66 -5.38
N THR A 123 4.71 -9.09 -4.35
CA THR A 123 5.28 -9.66 -3.13
C THR A 123 5.33 -11.19 -3.12
N GLY A 124 4.79 -11.85 -4.14
CA GLY A 124 4.67 -13.32 -4.19
C GLY A 124 3.67 -13.88 -3.17
N LYS A 125 2.62 -13.10 -2.88
CA LYS A 125 1.54 -13.36 -1.92
C LYS A 125 0.18 -13.41 -2.62
N GLU A 126 0.15 -13.93 -3.85
CA GLU A 126 -1.07 -13.97 -4.66
C GLU A 126 -2.19 -14.76 -3.99
N GLU A 127 -1.88 -15.85 -3.29
CA GLU A 127 -2.90 -16.65 -2.61
C GLU A 127 -3.56 -15.86 -1.46
N GLU A 128 -2.78 -15.23 -0.59
CA GLU A 128 -3.28 -14.37 0.49
C GLU A 128 -4.08 -13.19 -0.06
N ALA A 129 -3.55 -12.52 -1.10
CA ALA A 129 -4.22 -11.39 -1.73
C ALA A 129 -5.56 -11.79 -2.35
N ASN A 130 -5.62 -12.93 -3.05
CA ASN A 130 -6.87 -13.46 -3.60
C ASN A 130 -7.88 -13.80 -2.50
N ARG A 131 -7.42 -14.36 -1.37
CA ARG A 131 -8.29 -14.65 -0.23
C ARG A 131 -8.92 -13.39 0.35
N ILE A 132 -8.12 -12.34 0.52
CA ILE A 132 -8.60 -11.02 0.99
C ILE A 132 -9.59 -10.43 -0.02
N ALA A 133 -9.25 -10.42 -1.31
CA ALA A 133 -10.09 -9.89 -2.37
C ALA A 133 -11.46 -10.61 -2.44
N MET A 134 -11.46 -11.94 -2.37
CA MET A 134 -12.70 -12.73 -2.37
C MET A 134 -13.56 -12.46 -1.13
N ALA A 135 -12.94 -12.30 0.06
CA ALA A 135 -13.67 -11.96 1.28
C ALA A 135 -14.35 -10.59 1.15
N ILE A 136 -13.63 -9.57 0.68
CA ILE A 136 -14.17 -8.23 0.43
C ILE A 136 -15.34 -8.29 -0.56
N GLN A 137 -15.17 -8.96 -1.70
CA GLN A 137 -16.23 -9.12 -2.70
C GLN A 137 -17.46 -9.82 -2.13
N HIS A 138 -17.25 -10.86 -1.32
CA HIS A 138 -18.33 -11.60 -0.68
C HIS A 138 -19.10 -10.73 0.32
N GLU A 139 -18.40 -10.00 1.19
CA GLU A 139 -19.03 -9.12 2.18
C GLU A 139 -19.79 -7.97 1.51
N PHE A 140 -19.23 -7.35 0.46
CA PHE A 140 -19.92 -6.31 -0.31
C PHE A 140 -21.17 -6.84 -1.00
N ALA A 141 -21.15 -8.07 -1.52
CA ALA A 141 -22.32 -8.69 -2.14
C ALA A 141 -23.46 -8.98 -1.15
N GLN A 142 -23.17 -9.04 0.15
CA GLN A 142 -24.18 -9.22 1.19
C GLN A 142 -24.80 -7.90 1.66
N LEU A 143 -24.25 -6.75 1.26
CA LEU A 143 -24.79 -5.45 1.66
C LEU A 143 -26.19 -5.26 1.10
N THR A 144 -27.13 -4.94 2.00
CA THR A 144 -28.49 -4.61 1.60
C THR A 144 -28.52 -3.19 1.07
N VAL A 145 -28.75 -3.04 -0.24
CA VAL A 145 -28.98 -1.73 -0.84
C VAL A 145 -30.38 -1.25 -0.46
N PRO A 146 -30.52 -0.07 0.17
CA PRO A 146 -31.83 0.49 0.49
C PRO A 146 -32.68 0.61 -0.78
N SER A 147 -33.95 0.19 -0.72
CA SER A 147 -34.88 0.30 -1.84
C SER A 147 -35.31 1.73 -2.18
N SER A 148 -34.91 2.70 -1.36
CA SER A 148 -35.15 4.13 -1.58
C SER A 148 -33.88 4.94 -1.30
N PRO A 149 -33.64 6.06 -2.02
CA PRO A 149 -32.46 6.88 -1.81
C PRO A 149 -32.41 7.43 -0.39
N LEU A 150 -31.32 7.14 0.33
CA LEU A 150 -31.05 7.75 1.63
C LEU A 150 -30.33 9.08 1.42
N ARG A 151 -30.75 10.11 2.16
CA ARG A 151 -29.99 11.36 2.25
C ARG A 151 -28.93 11.19 3.32
N ALA A 152 -27.67 11.35 2.95
CA ALA A 152 -26.54 11.30 3.86
C ALA A 152 -25.70 12.57 3.72
N ALA A 153 -25.06 12.97 4.81
CA ALA A 153 -24.00 13.96 4.81
C ALA A 153 -22.73 13.27 5.34
N TYR A 154 -21.67 13.28 4.55
CA TYR A 154 -20.36 12.77 4.94
C TYR A 154 -19.47 13.97 5.27
N LEU A 155 -18.99 14.03 6.53
CA LEU A 155 -18.16 15.12 7.04
C LEU A 155 -16.79 14.55 7.40
N ILE A 156 -15.74 15.14 6.84
CA ILE A 156 -14.32 14.76 7.00
C ILE A 156 -13.57 15.82 7.78
#